data_AF-A0A1F2WYP6-F1
#
_entry.id   AF-A0A1F2WYP6-F1
#
_cell.length_a   1.000
_cell.length_b   1.000
_cell.length_c   1.000
_cell.angle_alpha   90.00
_cell.angle_beta   90.00
_cell.angle_gamma   90.00
#
_symmetry.space_group_name_H-M   'P 1'
#
loop_
_entity.id
_entity.type
_entity.pdbx_description
1 polymer ?
#
loop_
_entity_poly.entity_id
_entity_poly.type
_entity_poly.pdbx_seq_one_letter_code
_entity_poly.pdbx_strand_id
1 'polypeptide(L)'
;MKKMVFFLLAVVCLVLALSSVALAATPQEIYNDYASDGSLDGTYTDAELQAYLDDAWLDQYGDPAILTALDAIVNGILSGHEEFPFTGAEVALMGLAVLALVGGGMGLRRLTRSRA
;
A
#
# COMPACT_ATOMS: atom_id res chain seq x y z
N MET A 1 24.62 11.16 -25.76
CA MET A 1 23.84 12.00 -24.82
C MET A 1 22.34 12.00 -25.13
N LYS A 2 21.88 12.36 -26.35
CA LYS A 2 20.45 12.36 -26.73
C LYS A 2 19.71 11.03 -26.47
N LYS A 3 20.34 9.89 -26.74
CA LYS A 3 19.76 8.54 -26.48
C LYS A 3 19.60 8.23 -24.99
N MET A 4 20.52 8.70 -24.15
CA MET A 4 20.41 8.54 -22.68
C MET A 4 19.33 9.45 -22.11
N VAL A 5 19.18 10.68 -22.62
CA VAL A 5 18.09 11.58 -22.23
C VAL A 5 16.73 10.99 -22.59
N PHE A 6 16.58 10.43 -23.80
CA PHE A 6 15.34 9.76 -24.21
C PHE A 6 15.02 8.53 -23.36
N PHE A 7 16.04 7.74 -23.00
CA PHE A 7 15.86 6.58 -22.14
C PHE A 7 15.45 6.98 -20.72
N LEU A 8 16.08 8.01 -20.16
CA LEU A 8 15.77 8.51 -18.83
C LEU A 8 14.35 9.12 -18.78
N LEU A 9 13.95 9.85 -19.83
CA LEU A 9 12.58 10.36 -19.98
C LEU A 9 11.55 9.22 -20.06
N ALA A 10 11.84 8.16 -20.82
CA ALA A 10 10.95 7.00 -20.94
C ALA A 10 10.79 6.27 -19.59
N VAL A 11 11.88 6.13 -18.83
CA VAL A 11 11.83 5.53 -17.48
C VAL A 11 11.00 6.39 -16.53
N VAL A 12 11.17 7.72 -16.54
CA VAL A 12 10.36 8.62 -15.70
C VAL A 12 8.88 8.56 -16.08
N CYS A 13 8.54 8.58 -17.37
CA CYS A 13 7.15 8.43 -17.82
C CYS A 13 6.56 7.07 -17.44
N LEU A 14 7.34 5.99 -17.50
CA LEU A 14 6.89 4.66 -17.10
C LEU A 14 6.60 4.60 -15.59
N VAL A 15 7.47 5.18 -14.76
CA VAL A 15 7.27 5.26 -13.31
C VAL A 15 6.02 6.06 -12.96
N LEU A 16 5.77 7.19 -13.64
CA LEU A 16 4.57 8.00 -13.44
C LEU A 16 3.28 7.33 -13.95
N ALA A 17 3.37 6.51 -15.01
CA ALA A 17 2.23 5.76 -15.52
C ALA A 17 1.87 4.54 -14.65
N LEU A 18 2.86 4.00 -13.94
CA LEU A 18 2.71 2.86 -13.03
C LEU A 18 2.45 3.27 -11.57
N SER A 19 2.63 4.55 -11.23
CA SER A 19 2.24 5.06 -9.92
C SER A 19 0.72 5.17 -9.85
N SER A 20 0.07 4.10 -9.42
CA SER A 20 -1.33 4.13 -9.01
C SER A 20 -1.44 5.08 -7.82
N VAL A 21 -2.13 6.21 -8.03
CA VAL A 21 -2.63 7.03 -6.92
C VAL A 21 -3.79 6.23 -6.33
N ALA A 22 -3.54 5.52 -5.23
CA ALA A 22 -4.64 4.98 -4.42
C ALA A 22 -5.36 6.19 -3.81
N LEU A 23 -6.46 6.59 -4.44
CA LEU A 23 -7.40 7.53 -3.83
C LEU A 23 -7.95 6.82 -2.60
N ALA A 24 -7.57 7.30 -1.41
CA ALA A 24 -8.01 6.70 -0.17
C ALA A 24 -9.52 6.88 0.00
N ALA A 25 -10.25 5.80 0.26
CA ALA A 25 -11.65 5.85 0.64
C ALA A 25 -11.81 6.59 1.96
N THR A 26 -12.84 7.42 2.05
CA THR A 26 -13.16 8.17 3.26
C THR A 26 -13.97 7.31 4.24
N PRO A 27 -13.86 7.53 5.56
CA PRO A 27 -14.69 6.86 6.57
C PRO A 27 -16.19 6.93 6.26
N GLN A 28 -16.64 8.07 5.72
CA GLN A 28 -18.03 8.28 5.38
C GLN A 28 -18.50 7.47 4.16
N GLU A 29 -17.61 7.19 3.21
CA GLU A 29 -17.92 6.29 2.09
C GLU A 29 -18.11 4.86 2.57
N ILE A 30 -17.27 4.39 3.48
CA ILE A 30 -17.38 3.05 4.11
C ILE A 30 -18.72 2.92 4.85
N TYR A 31 -19.09 3.93 5.64
CA TYR A 31 -20.40 3.95 6.31
C TYR A 31 -21.56 3.93 5.32
N ASN A 32 -21.50 4.77 4.28
CA ASN A 32 -22.57 4.89 3.30
C ASN A 32 -22.75 3.62 2.48
N ASP A 33 -21.66 2.90 2.18
CA ASP A 33 -21.67 1.61 1.50
C ASP A 33 -22.54 0.63 2.28
N TYR A 34 -22.15 0.38 3.53
CA TYR A 34 -22.88 -0.52 4.41
C TYR A 34 -24.30 -0.04 4.73
N ALA A 35 -24.52 1.26 4.88
CA ALA A 35 -25.84 1.82 5.15
C ALA A 35 -26.81 1.67 3.97
N SER A 36 -26.30 1.47 2.74
CA SER A 36 -27.13 1.44 1.54
C SER A 36 -27.88 0.11 1.36
N ASP A 37 -27.21 -1.02 1.61
CA ASP A 37 -27.76 -2.36 1.39
C ASP A 37 -27.45 -3.36 2.53
N GLY A 38 -26.76 -2.93 3.58
CA GLY A 38 -26.35 -3.76 4.71
C GLY A 38 -25.13 -4.64 4.42
N SER A 39 -24.41 -4.41 3.33
CA SER A 39 -23.22 -5.14 2.93
C SER A 39 -22.06 -4.19 2.72
N LEU A 40 -20.86 -4.63 3.09
CA LEU A 40 -19.63 -3.90 2.82
C LEU A 40 -18.97 -4.56 1.59
N ASP A 41 -19.21 -3.99 0.40
CA ASP A 41 -18.79 -4.59 -0.88
C ASP A 41 -17.61 -3.85 -1.53
N GLY A 42 -17.26 -2.67 -1.01
CA GLY A 42 -16.12 -1.90 -1.47
C GLY A 42 -14.77 -2.59 -1.22
N THR A 43 -13.81 -2.31 -2.11
CA THR A 43 -12.42 -2.74 -1.95
C THR A 43 -11.66 -1.77 -1.04
N TYR A 44 -11.86 -1.91 0.26
CA TYR A 44 -11.20 -1.10 1.27
C TYR A 44 -9.89 -1.75 1.74
N THR A 45 -8.90 -0.90 1.98
CA THR A 45 -7.63 -1.27 2.60
C THR A 45 -7.75 -1.25 4.12
N ASP A 46 -6.91 -2.02 4.80
CA ASP A 46 -6.88 -2.07 6.27
C ASP A 46 -6.69 -0.69 6.91
N ALA A 47 -5.90 0.18 6.28
CA ALA A 47 -5.67 1.54 6.76
C ALA A 47 -6.94 2.40 6.68
N GLU A 48 -7.76 2.23 5.65
CA GLU A 48 -9.03 2.95 5.50
C GLU A 48 -10.08 2.40 6.47
N LEU A 49 -10.12 1.09 6.64
CA LEU A 49 -10.97 0.41 7.63
C LEU A 49 -10.62 0.84 9.06
N GLN A 50 -9.34 0.94 9.39
CA GLN A 50 -8.87 1.46 10.67
C GLN A 50 -9.22 2.95 10.84
N ALA A 51 -9.03 3.76 9.78
CA ALA A 51 -9.42 5.16 9.81
C ALA A 51 -10.93 5.36 9.99
N TYR A 52 -11.75 4.43 9.51
CA TYR A 52 -13.19 4.40 9.81
C TYR A 52 -13.46 4.16 11.31
N LEU A 53 -12.79 3.18 11.93
CA LEU A 53 -12.95 2.89 13.36
C LEU A 53 -12.48 4.03 14.27
N ASP A 54 -11.55 4.85 13.80
CA ASP A 54 -11.01 5.99 14.54
C ASP A 54 -11.77 7.31 14.26
N ASP A 55 -12.84 7.28 13.47
CA ASP A 55 -13.57 8.50 13.04
C ASP A 55 -14.55 9.00 14.10
N ALA A 56 -14.13 10.03 14.83
CA ALA A 56 -14.94 10.65 15.89
C ALA A 56 -16.22 11.38 15.40
N TRP A 57 -16.35 11.63 14.09
CA TRP A 57 -17.56 12.25 13.53
C TRP A 57 -18.67 11.21 13.34
N LEU A 58 -18.33 10.05 12.79
CA LEU A 58 -19.22 8.90 12.67
C LEU A 58 -19.69 8.40 14.04
N ASP A 59 -18.81 8.34 15.03
CA ASP A 59 -19.18 7.98 16.41
C ASP A 59 -20.28 8.87 17.01
N GLN A 60 -20.31 10.15 16.62
CA GLN A 60 -21.26 11.13 17.17
C GLN A 60 -22.53 11.29 16.34
N TYR A 61 -22.46 11.10 15.03
CA TYR A 61 -23.55 11.42 14.10
C TYR A 61 -24.05 10.24 13.27
N GLY A 62 -23.36 9.10 13.29
CA GLY A 62 -23.79 7.86 12.66
C GLY A 62 -24.93 7.18 13.40
N ASP A 63 -25.67 6.33 12.70
CA ASP A 63 -26.72 5.51 13.32
C ASP A 63 -26.07 4.41 14.18
N PRO A 64 -26.35 4.36 15.50
CA PRO A 64 -25.71 3.40 16.40
C PRO A 64 -25.99 1.93 16.03
N ALA A 65 -27.13 1.63 15.39
CA ALA A 65 -27.43 0.27 14.94
C ALA A 65 -26.55 -0.15 13.75
N ILE A 66 -26.27 0.79 12.84
CA ILE A 66 -25.41 0.59 11.67
C ILE A 66 -23.95 0.49 12.13
N LEU A 67 -23.50 1.44 12.95
CA LEU A 67 -22.13 1.46 13.49
C LEU A 67 -21.81 0.16 14.23
N THR A 68 -22.67 -0.30 15.13
CA THR A 68 -22.43 -1.54 15.88
C THR A 68 -22.22 -2.76 14.98
N ALA A 69 -23.02 -2.87 13.91
CA ALA A 69 -22.92 -3.99 12.98
C ALA A 69 -21.68 -3.85 12.08
N LEU A 70 -21.41 -2.64 11.59
CA LEU A 70 -20.27 -2.34 10.74
C LEU A 70 -18.95 -2.51 11.49
N ASP A 71 -18.84 -2.02 12.71
CA ASP A 71 -17.65 -2.15 13.57
C ASP A 71 -17.31 -3.63 13.81
N ALA A 72 -18.32 -4.48 14.01
CA ALA A 72 -18.11 -5.91 14.19
C ALA A 72 -17.53 -6.56 12.91
N ILE A 73 -18.01 -6.16 11.74
CA ILE A 73 -17.52 -6.63 10.44
C ILE A 73 -16.08 -6.14 10.22
N VAL A 74 -15.84 -4.84 10.40
CA VAL A 74 -14.54 -4.21 10.17
C VAL A 74 -13.47 -4.79 11.10
N ASN A 75 -13.77 -4.92 12.39
CA ASN A 75 -12.85 -5.57 13.34
C ASN A 75 -12.58 -7.04 12.98
N GLY A 76 -13.58 -7.75 12.42
CA GLY A 76 -13.41 -9.12 11.93
C GLY A 76 -12.47 -9.21 10.72
N ILE A 77 -12.54 -8.25 9.80
CA ILE A 77 -11.64 -8.15 8.64
C ILE A 77 -10.22 -7.84 9.11
N LEU A 78 -10.04 -6.82 9.95
CA LEU A 78 -8.74 -6.40 10.44
C LEU A 78 -8.05 -7.47 11.29
N SER A 79 -8.80 -8.18 12.14
CA SER A 79 -8.26 -9.27 12.96
C SER A 79 -7.87 -10.52 12.14
N GLY A 80 -8.41 -10.66 10.93
CA GLY A 80 -8.11 -11.76 10.03
C GLY A 80 -6.81 -11.59 9.24
N HIS A 81 -6.26 -10.39 9.19
CA HIS A 81 -4.98 -10.13 8.55
C HIS A 81 -3.85 -10.39 9.55
N GLU A 82 -3.08 -11.44 9.29
CA GLU A 82 -1.81 -11.68 9.97
C GLU A 82 -0.86 -10.51 9.63
N GLU A 83 -0.84 -9.50 10.49
CA GLU A 83 0.02 -8.33 10.34
C GLU A 83 1.48 -8.78 10.50
N PHE A 84 2.13 -8.99 9.36
CA PHE A 84 3.55 -9.28 9.35
C PHE A 84 4.30 -8.11 9.99
N PRO A 85 5.29 -8.36 10.87
CA PRO A 85 6.00 -7.31 11.62
C PRO A 85 6.90 -6.42 10.75
N PHE A 86 6.78 -6.51 9.42
CA PHE A 86 7.51 -5.75 8.43
C PHE A 86 6.52 -5.35 7.34
N THR A 87 6.63 -4.12 6.86
CA THR A 87 5.86 -3.70 5.69
C THR A 87 6.33 -4.50 4.46
N GLY A 88 5.44 -4.90 3.55
CA GLY A 88 5.85 -5.55 2.29
C GLY A 88 6.87 -4.70 1.51
N ALA A 89 6.79 -3.37 1.66
CA ALA A 89 7.77 -2.42 1.15
C ALA A 89 9.15 -2.54 1.83
N GLU A 90 9.22 -2.72 3.14
CA GLU A 90 10.47 -2.96 3.88
C GLU A 90 11.15 -4.25 3.44
N VAL A 91 10.38 -5.33 3.26
CA VAL A 91 10.88 -6.59 2.71
C VAL A 91 11.44 -6.40 1.30
N ALA A 92 10.75 -5.64 0.46
CA ALA A 92 11.22 -5.31 -0.89
C ALA A 92 12.52 -4.47 -0.87
N LEU A 93 12.62 -3.48 0.03
CA LEU A 93 13.83 -2.67 0.21
C LEU A 93 15.02 -3.49 0.70
N MET A 94 14.81 -4.40 1.66
CA MET A 94 15.85 -5.35 2.08
C MET A 94 16.29 -6.25 0.93
N GLY A 95 15.34 -6.78 0.14
CA GLY A 95 15.65 -7.58 -1.05
C GLY A 95 16.50 -6.82 -2.07
N LEU A 96 16.16 -5.55 -2.33
CA LEU A 96 16.94 -4.68 -3.22
C LEU A 96 18.35 -4.40 -2.66
N ALA A 97 18.48 -4.16 -1.36
CA ALA A 97 19.78 -3.94 -0.72
C ALA A 97 20.70 -5.17 -0.87
N VAL A 98 20.17 -6.37 -0.65
CA VAL A 98 20.93 -7.63 -0.83
C VAL A 98 21.37 -7.81 -2.29
N LEU A 99 20.45 -7.61 -3.25
CA LEU A 99 20.77 -7.71 -4.67
C LEU A 99 21.84 -6.70 -5.10
N ALA A 100 21.76 -5.46 -4.61
CA ALA A 100 22.75 -4.42 -4.89
C ALA A 100 24.13 -4.80 -4.34
N LEU A 101 24.20 -5.35 -3.12
CA LEU A 101 25.45 -5.75 -2.49
C LEU A 101 26.12 -6.92 -3.22
N VAL A 102 25.32 -7.95 -3.56
CA VAL A 102 25.80 -9.14 -4.30
C VAL A 102 26.24 -8.76 -5.71
N GLY A 103 25.41 -8.00 -6.43
CA GLY A 103 25.70 -7.54 -7.78
C GLY A 103 26.93 -6.61 -7.82
N GLY A 104 27.01 -5.67 -6.89
CA GLY A 104 28.15 -4.78 -6.72
C GLY A 104 29.45 -5.54 -6.41
N GLY A 105 29.39 -6.50 -5.48
CA GLY A 105 30.53 -7.35 -5.13
C GLY A 105 31.03 -8.19 -6.30
N MET A 106 30.13 -8.83 -7.06
CA MET A 106 30.50 -9.57 -8.28
C MET A 106 31.08 -8.65 -9.37
N GLY A 107 30.50 -7.47 -9.55
CA GLY A 107 30.99 -6.47 -10.51
C GLY A 107 32.42 -6.03 -10.20
N LEU A 108 32.68 -5.66 -8.94
CA LEU A 108 34.02 -5.31 -8.48
C LEU A 108 35.01 -6.47 -8.63
N ARG A 109 34.60 -7.70 -8.34
CA ARG A 109 35.43 -8.91 -8.54
C ARG A 109 35.81 -9.13 -10.00
N ARG A 110 34.92 -8.80 -10.94
CA ARG A 110 35.20 -8.94 -12.37
C ARG A 110 36.15 -7.85 -12.89
N LEU A 111 35.99 -6.62 -12.39
CA LEU A 111 36.84 -5.48 -12.76
C LEU A 111 38.26 -5.60 -12.22
N THR A 112 38.46 -6.14 -11.03
CA THR A 112 39.80 -6.41 -10.49
C THR A 112 40.50 -7.53 -11.24
N ARG A 113 39.78 -8.58 -11.66
CA ARG A 113 40.34 -9.70 -12.43
C ARG A 113 40.69 -9.34 -13.88
N SER A 114 40.11 -8.27 -14.42
CA SER A 114 40.45 -7.76 -15.76
C SER A 114 41.70 -6.87 -15.77
N ARG A 115 42.20 -6.46 -14.60
CA ARG A 115 43.40 -5.62 -14.45
C ARG A 115 44.65 -6.40 -14.00
N ALA A 116 44.50 -7.67 -13.64
CA ALA A 116 45.60 -8.61 -13.38
C ALA A 116 45.84 -9.45 -14.64
#